data_AF-A0A6J1S7Q2-F1
#
_entry.id   AF-A0A6J1S7Q2-F1
#
_cell.length_a   1.000
_cell.length_b   1.000
_cell.length_c   1.000
_cell.angle_alpha   90.00
_cell.angle_beta   90.00
_cell.angle_gamma   90.00
#
_symmetry.space_group_name_H-M   'P 1'
#
loop_
_entity.id
_entity.type
_entity.pdbx_description
1 polymer ?
#
loop_
_entity_poly.entity_id
_entity_poly.type
_entity_poly.pdbx_seq_one_letter_code
_entity_poly.pdbx_strand_id
1 'polypeptide(L)'
;MVEDEFDNFMERVTKVEHMMKMLKSSDPQVADRARQMADILVRSDQVPHKHQYGLLEEGSDELQSNLSSRVDRTVINKKAFEVVGGTNNPTDMTKEDFMAQVEKDAQRRAKDRKERKQRSDELKAKANKAFREKKFEEALDLYSKAIDETRDSALLFENRALTYLHLELFQRVVKDCESALGLNANSLK
;
A
#
# COMPACT_ATOMS: atom_id res chain seq x y z
N MET A 1 2.19 -12.22 34.73
CA MET A 1 2.66 -11.77 33.40
C MET A 1 1.63 -12.00 32.30
N VAL A 2 1.15 -13.23 32.05
CA VAL A 2 0.11 -13.45 31.01
C VAL A 2 -1.30 -13.00 31.46
N GLU A 3 -1.64 -13.17 32.74
CA GLU A 3 -2.93 -12.75 33.29
C GLU A 3 -3.08 -11.23 33.33
N ASP A 4 -2.02 -10.50 33.71
CA ASP A 4 -2.04 -9.03 33.79
C ASP A 4 -2.22 -8.36 32.41
N GLU A 5 -1.68 -8.97 31.36
CA GLU A 5 -1.87 -8.50 29.97
C GLU A 5 -3.29 -8.75 29.47
N PHE A 6 -3.88 -9.89 29.84
CA PHE A 6 -5.25 -10.24 29.51
C PHE A 6 -6.26 -9.33 30.22
N ASP A 7 -6.05 -9.03 31.50
CA ASP A 7 -6.92 -8.14 32.27
C ASP A 7 -6.86 -6.69 31.74
N ASN A 8 -5.66 -6.20 31.40
CA ASN A 8 -5.49 -4.90 30.75
C ASN A 8 -6.18 -4.86 29.37
N PHE A 9 -6.11 -5.95 28.60
CA PHE A 9 -6.82 -6.06 27.33
C PHE A 9 -8.35 -6.00 27.53
N MET A 10 -8.90 -6.74 28.47
CA MET A 10 -10.34 -6.74 28.76
C MET A 10 -10.83 -5.38 29.28
N GLU A 11 -10.00 -4.68 30.07
CA GLU A 11 -10.31 -3.33 30.53
C GLU A 11 -10.39 -2.33 29.36
N ARG A 12 -9.47 -2.43 28.39
CA ARG A 12 -9.49 -1.60 27.16
C ARG A 12 -10.71 -1.86 26.30
N VAL A 13 -11.06 -3.13 26.08
CA VAL A 13 -12.26 -3.53 25.32
C VAL A 13 -13.51 -2.94 25.97
N THR A 14 -13.65 -3.07 27.28
CA THR A 14 -14.80 -2.53 28.04
C THR A 14 -14.90 -1.01 27.93
N LYS A 15 -13.76 -0.28 27.98
CA LYS A 15 -13.72 1.18 27.78
C LYS A 15 -14.18 1.59 26.39
N VAL A 16 -13.75 0.86 25.35
CA VAL A 16 -14.15 1.13 23.95
C VAL A 16 -15.65 0.89 23.74
N GLU A 17 -16.18 -0.21 24.28
CA GLU A 17 -17.62 -0.50 24.21
C GLU A 17 -18.46 0.59 24.89
N HIS A 18 -18.01 1.08 26.05
CA HIS A 18 -18.67 2.17 26.76
C HIS A 18 -18.68 3.47 25.92
N MET A 19 -17.55 3.84 25.32
CA MET A 19 -17.48 5.00 24.42
C MET A 19 -18.39 4.85 23.21
N MET A 20 -18.43 3.67 22.59
CA MET A 20 -19.36 3.38 21.48
C MET A 20 -20.82 3.55 21.89
N LYS A 21 -21.18 3.14 23.11
CA LYS A 21 -22.53 3.33 23.64
C LYS A 21 -22.84 4.82 23.85
N MET A 22 -21.89 5.60 24.34
CA MET A 22 -22.04 7.05 24.50
C MET A 22 -22.14 7.79 23.16
N LEU A 23 -21.36 7.37 22.15
CA LEU A 23 -21.43 7.93 20.79
C LEU A 23 -22.80 7.73 20.12
N LYS A 24 -23.49 6.64 20.48
CA LYS A 24 -24.84 6.32 19.98
C LYS A 24 -25.95 7.01 20.76
N SER A 25 -25.64 7.76 21.80
CA SER A 25 -26.63 8.52 22.57
C SER A 25 -27.27 9.61 21.72
N SER A 26 -28.56 9.85 21.92
CA SER A 26 -29.30 10.94 21.25
C SER A 26 -28.95 12.32 21.81
N ASP A 27 -28.24 12.40 22.93
CA ASP A 27 -27.74 13.65 23.52
C ASP A 27 -26.39 14.06 22.88
N PRO A 28 -26.34 15.20 22.16
CA PRO A 28 -25.12 15.68 21.50
C PRO A 28 -23.94 15.89 22.46
N GLN A 29 -24.18 16.31 23.71
CA GLN A 29 -23.09 16.55 24.66
C GLN A 29 -22.42 15.26 25.10
N VAL A 30 -23.19 14.17 25.21
CA VAL A 30 -22.68 12.84 25.56
C VAL A 30 -21.89 12.26 24.40
N ALA A 31 -22.38 12.43 23.17
CA ALA A 31 -21.65 12.03 21.98
C ALA A 31 -20.33 12.81 21.81
N ASP A 32 -20.31 14.11 22.06
CA ASP A 32 -19.10 14.92 21.96
C ASP A 32 -18.05 14.58 23.04
N ARG A 33 -18.48 14.30 24.28
CA ARG A 33 -17.56 13.77 25.31
C ARG A 33 -16.96 12.43 24.91
N ALA A 34 -17.77 11.54 24.30
CA ALA A 34 -17.29 10.25 23.83
C ALA A 34 -16.26 10.39 22.70
N ARG A 35 -16.41 11.38 21.81
CA ARG A 35 -15.40 11.72 20.78
C ARG A 35 -14.09 12.18 21.41
N GLN A 36 -14.16 13.09 22.38
CA GLN A 36 -12.97 13.57 23.09
C GLN A 36 -12.23 12.43 23.82
N MET A 37 -12.97 11.51 24.45
CA MET A 37 -12.39 10.33 25.10
C MET A 37 -11.73 9.38 24.11
N ALA A 38 -12.35 9.16 22.94
CA ALA A 38 -11.78 8.35 21.88
C ALA A 38 -10.47 8.95 21.34
N ASP A 39 -10.43 10.27 21.15
CA ASP A 39 -9.22 10.98 20.69
C ASP A 39 -8.07 10.84 21.69
N ILE A 40 -8.36 10.91 22.99
CA ILE A 40 -7.35 10.74 24.05
C ILE A 40 -6.83 9.30 24.06
N LEU A 41 -7.70 8.30 23.97
CA LEU A 41 -7.31 6.89 24.00
C LEU A 41 -6.37 6.55 22.83
N VAL A 42 -6.71 7.00 21.62
CA VAL A 42 -5.88 6.81 20.42
C VAL A 42 -4.51 7.47 20.54
N ARG A 43 -4.38 8.59 21.28
CA ARG A 43 -3.09 9.23 21.56
C ARG A 43 -2.29 8.47 22.62
N SER A 44 -2.96 7.92 23.63
CA SER A 44 -2.29 7.21 24.73
C SER A 44 -1.67 5.87 24.32
N ASP A 45 -2.23 5.19 23.32
CA ASP A 45 -1.71 3.92 22.78
C ASP A 45 -0.53 4.09 21.79
N GLN A 46 -0.07 5.33 21.55
CA GLN A 46 1.04 5.62 20.63
C GLN A 46 2.42 5.56 21.29
N VAL A 47 2.54 5.16 22.55
CA VAL A 47 3.86 4.91 23.14
C VAL A 47 4.40 3.60 22.57
N PRO A 48 5.47 3.61 21.76
CA PRO A 48 6.00 2.37 21.21
C PRO A 48 6.57 1.51 22.34
N HIS A 49 6.04 0.29 22.50
CA HIS A 49 6.75 -0.78 23.18
C HIS A 49 8.09 -0.97 22.46
N LYS A 50 9.19 -0.51 23.08
CA LYS A 50 10.54 -0.80 22.61
C LYS A 50 10.75 -2.31 22.66
N HIS A 51 10.55 -3.00 21.54
CA HIS A 51 11.05 -4.35 21.39
C HIS A 51 12.56 -4.30 21.26
N GLN A 52 13.21 -4.81 22.30
CA GLN A 52 14.63 -5.00 22.49
C GLN A 52 15.16 -6.09 21.54
N TYR A 53 15.73 -5.69 20.40
CA TYR A 53 16.81 -6.41 19.70
C TYR A 53 17.73 -5.36 19.05
N GLY A 54 19.00 -5.36 19.43
CA GLY A 54 19.94 -4.26 19.21
C GLY A 54 20.72 -4.31 17.89
N LEU A 55 21.27 -3.14 17.53
CA LEU A 55 22.58 -2.97 16.92
C LEU A 55 23.06 -1.52 17.20
N LEU A 56 24.37 -1.40 17.36
CA LEU A 56 25.15 -0.29 17.91
C LEU A 56 24.97 1.06 17.17
N GLU A 57 24.97 2.18 17.91
CA GLU A 57 25.99 3.24 17.81
C GLU A 57 25.73 4.35 18.86
N GLU A 58 26.78 4.69 19.61
CA GLU A 58 26.84 5.82 20.53
C GLU A 58 27.08 7.11 19.73
N GLY A 59 26.29 8.16 19.99
CA GLY A 59 26.52 9.47 19.40
C GLY A 59 25.39 10.43 19.72
N SER A 60 25.70 11.43 20.54
CA SER A 60 24.87 12.56 20.94
C SER A 60 24.27 13.32 19.76
N ASP A 61 22.95 13.53 19.76
CA ASP A 61 22.34 14.85 19.57
C ASP A 61 20.83 14.79 19.79
N GLU A 62 20.32 15.77 20.55
CA GLU A 62 18.91 15.98 20.85
C GLU A 62 18.12 16.29 19.56
N LEU A 63 17.60 15.26 18.90
CA LEU A 63 16.63 15.45 17.83
C LEU A 63 15.24 15.56 18.45
N GLN A 64 14.69 16.78 18.49
CA GLN A 64 13.26 17.05 18.67
C GLN A 64 12.44 16.21 17.70
N SER A 65 12.03 15.02 18.13
CA SER A 65 11.09 14.16 17.41
C SER A 65 9.68 14.66 17.68
N ASN A 66 9.30 15.74 16.98
CA ASN A 66 7.90 16.01 16.71
C ASN A 66 7.33 14.90 15.82
N LEU A 67 7.04 13.73 16.41
CA LEU A 67 6.29 12.68 15.75
C LEU A 67 4.80 13.08 15.78
N SER A 68 4.44 14.00 14.90
CA SER A 68 3.04 14.36 14.63
C SER A 68 2.32 13.11 14.10
N SER A 69 1.42 12.57 14.91
CA SER A 69 0.64 11.39 14.57
C SER A 69 -0.31 11.70 13.41
N ARG A 70 0.09 11.25 12.24
CA ARG A 70 -0.58 11.39 10.94
C ARG A 70 -1.83 10.53 10.88
N VAL A 71 -2.95 11.01 11.42
CA VAL A 71 -4.27 10.34 11.30
C VAL A 71 -5.11 10.91 10.14
N ASP A 72 -4.59 11.86 9.37
CA ASP A 72 -5.06 12.13 8.00
C ASP A 72 -4.07 11.51 7.00
N ARG A 73 -4.27 10.22 6.68
CA ARG A 73 -3.52 9.57 5.58
C ARG A 73 -3.98 10.02 4.20
N THR A 74 -5.03 10.82 4.11
CA THR A 74 -5.32 11.61 2.90
C THR A 74 -4.42 12.83 2.91
N VAL A 75 -3.23 12.71 2.30
CA VAL A 75 -2.50 13.91 1.87
C VAL A 75 -3.31 14.50 0.71
N ILE A 76 -4.27 15.37 1.04
CA ILE A 76 -4.95 16.17 0.02
C ILE A 76 -3.84 16.96 -0.67
N ASN A 77 -3.56 16.61 -1.93
CA ASN A 77 -2.59 17.33 -2.73
C ASN A 77 -3.16 18.73 -3.00
N LYS A 78 -2.82 19.71 -2.15
CA LYS A 78 -3.31 21.09 -2.27
C LYS A 78 -2.94 21.71 -3.63
N LYS A 79 -1.82 21.31 -4.23
CA LYS A 79 -1.44 21.72 -5.60
C LYS A 79 -2.39 21.21 -6.68
N ALA A 80 -3.11 20.11 -6.45
CA ALA A 80 -4.14 19.65 -7.38
C ALA A 80 -5.29 20.66 -7.53
N PHE A 81 -5.55 21.46 -6.49
CA PHE A 81 -6.54 22.54 -6.52
C PHE A 81 -6.02 23.83 -7.18
N GLU A 82 -4.71 23.97 -7.37
CA GLU A 82 -4.13 25.13 -8.09
C GLU A 82 -4.23 24.94 -9.62
N VAL A 83 -4.17 23.70 -10.10
CA VAL A 83 -4.28 23.38 -11.53
C VAL A 83 -5.73 23.44 -12.02
N VAL A 84 -6.69 23.20 -11.13
CA VAL A 84 -8.11 23.46 -11.38
C VAL A 84 -8.31 24.95 -11.12
N GLY A 85 -8.08 25.79 -12.13
CA GLY A 85 -8.29 27.24 -12.06
C GLY A 85 -9.66 27.57 -11.48
N GLY A 86 -9.68 27.92 -10.19
CA GLY A 86 -10.90 28.12 -9.41
C GLY A 86 -11.36 29.57 -9.48
N THR A 87 -12.54 29.76 -10.09
CA THR A 87 -13.44 30.83 -9.71
C THR A 87 -13.86 30.64 -8.24
N ASN A 88 -13.99 31.75 -7.52
CA ASN A 88 -14.22 31.79 -6.08
C ASN A 88 -15.65 31.37 -5.69
N ASN A 89 -15.98 30.07 -5.72
CA ASN A 89 -17.07 29.50 -4.91
C ASN A 89 -16.91 27.97 -4.72
N PRO A 90 -16.80 27.47 -3.46
CA PRO A 90 -16.57 26.05 -3.16
C PRO A 90 -17.85 25.18 -3.12
N THR A 91 -18.99 25.70 -3.57
CA THR A 91 -20.28 24.98 -3.60
C THR A 91 -20.83 24.93 -5.02
N ASP A 92 -21.24 23.72 -5.44
CA ASP A 92 -21.83 23.34 -6.73
C ASP A 92 -20.87 23.00 -7.88
N MET A 93 -20.01 22.00 -7.67
CA MET A 93 -19.83 21.02 -8.74
C MET A 93 -21.01 20.06 -8.63
N THR A 94 -21.85 19.98 -9.67
CA THR A 94 -23.02 19.10 -9.63
C THR A 94 -22.57 17.65 -9.44
N LYS A 95 -23.43 16.80 -8.87
CA LYS A 95 -23.11 15.38 -8.73
C LYS A 95 -22.75 14.78 -10.09
N GLU A 96 -23.42 15.24 -11.14
CA GLU A 96 -23.20 14.88 -12.52
C GLU A 96 -21.78 15.23 -12.99
N ASP A 97 -21.31 16.46 -12.72
CA ASP A 97 -19.95 16.90 -13.08
C ASP A 97 -18.86 16.10 -12.34
N PHE A 98 -19.08 15.83 -11.05
CA PHE A 98 -18.16 14.99 -10.27
C PHE A 98 -18.08 13.56 -10.83
N MET A 99 -19.23 12.94 -11.10
CA MET A 99 -19.29 11.59 -11.66
C MET A 99 -18.65 11.52 -13.04
N ALA A 100 -18.87 12.54 -13.89
CA ALA A 100 -18.23 12.64 -15.20
C ALA A 100 -16.70 12.74 -15.09
N GLN A 101 -16.18 13.50 -14.11
CA GLN A 101 -14.74 13.62 -13.89
C GLN A 101 -14.12 12.32 -13.36
N VAL A 102 -14.79 11.64 -12.42
CA VAL A 102 -14.36 10.33 -11.89
C VAL A 102 -14.32 9.29 -13.01
N GLU A 103 -15.36 9.23 -13.84
CA GLU A 103 -15.43 8.31 -14.97
C GLU A 103 -14.30 8.57 -15.98
N LYS A 104 -14.03 9.84 -16.30
CA LYS A 104 -12.92 10.21 -17.19
C LYS A 104 -11.55 9.80 -16.63
N ASP A 105 -11.34 9.94 -15.33
CA ASP A 105 -10.12 9.49 -14.65
C ASP A 105 -10.00 7.95 -14.62
N ALA A 106 -11.11 7.26 -14.38
CA ALA A 106 -11.18 5.80 -14.45
C ALA A 106 -10.83 5.28 -15.86
N GLN A 107 -11.39 5.88 -16.90
CA GLN A 107 -11.10 5.58 -18.30
C GLN A 107 -9.64 5.82 -18.65
N ARG A 108 -9.07 6.95 -18.22
CA ARG A 108 -7.63 7.22 -18.41
C ARG A 108 -6.77 6.15 -17.77
N ARG A 109 -7.00 5.81 -16.49
CA ARG A 109 -6.25 4.74 -15.81
C ARG A 109 -6.43 3.38 -16.48
N ALA A 110 -7.63 3.08 -16.98
CA ALA A 110 -7.88 1.85 -17.72
C ALA A 110 -7.10 1.80 -19.04
N LYS A 111 -7.07 2.91 -19.78
CA LYS A 111 -6.27 3.07 -21.00
C LYS A 111 -4.78 2.91 -20.72
N ASP A 112 -4.25 3.60 -19.72
CA ASP A 112 -2.83 3.53 -19.34
C ASP A 112 -2.43 2.11 -18.92
N ARG A 113 -3.30 1.40 -18.17
CA ARG A 113 -3.09 -0.02 -17.84
C ARG A 113 -3.05 -0.91 -19.08
N LYS A 114 -3.96 -0.67 -20.03
CA LYS A 114 -4.01 -1.42 -21.29
C LYS A 114 -2.75 -1.19 -22.12
N GLU A 115 -2.30 0.06 -22.26
CA GLU A 115 -1.08 0.40 -22.99
C GLU A 115 0.16 -0.20 -22.34
N ARG A 116 0.31 -0.11 -21.02
CA ARG A 116 1.41 -0.78 -20.28
C ARG A 116 1.40 -2.29 -20.47
N LYS A 117 0.21 -2.91 -20.42
CA LYS A 117 0.06 -4.34 -20.68
C LYS A 117 0.50 -4.73 -22.09
N GLN A 118 0.13 -3.95 -23.09
CA GLN A 118 0.57 -4.17 -24.48
C GLN A 118 2.10 -4.08 -24.60
N ARG A 119 2.73 -3.05 -24.04
CA ARG A 119 4.20 -2.93 -24.03
C ARG A 119 4.87 -4.11 -23.33
N SER A 120 4.34 -4.54 -22.19
CA SER A 120 4.81 -5.72 -21.47
C SER A 120 4.70 -6.99 -22.31
N ASP A 121 3.58 -7.21 -23.00
CA ASP A 121 3.37 -8.37 -23.86
C ASP A 121 4.34 -8.40 -25.06
N GLU A 122 4.65 -7.24 -25.65
CA GLU A 122 5.67 -7.12 -26.69
C GLU A 122 7.08 -7.44 -26.18
N LEU A 123 7.44 -6.93 -25.00
CA LEU A 123 8.73 -7.22 -24.36
C LEU A 123 8.85 -8.70 -24.01
N LYS A 124 7.78 -9.30 -23.47
CA LYS A 124 7.68 -10.74 -23.22
C LYS A 124 7.87 -11.54 -24.50
N ALA A 125 7.23 -11.16 -25.60
CA ALA A 125 7.40 -11.86 -26.88
C ALA A 125 8.86 -11.81 -27.37
N LYS A 126 9.53 -10.67 -27.22
CA LYS A 126 10.97 -10.53 -27.52
C LYS A 126 11.83 -11.39 -26.58
N ALA A 127 11.53 -11.39 -25.28
CA ALA A 127 12.22 -12.22 -24.29
C ALA A 127 12.08 -13.72 -24.62
N ASN A 128 10.87 -14.18 -24.95
CA ASN A 128 10.61 -15.56 -25.37
C ASN A 128 11.39 -15.94 -26.64
N LYS A 129 11.62 -14.98 -27.55
CA LYS A 129 12.47 -15.20 -28.74
C LYS A 129 13.94 -15.34 -28.32
N ALA A 130 14.47 -14.40 -27.55
CA ALA A 130 15.86 -14.45 -27.06
C ALA A 130 16.15 -15.73 -26.25
N PHE A 131 15.19 -16.15 -25.40
CA PHE A 131 15.27 -17.40 -24.64
C PHE A 131 15.39 -18.63 -25.55
N ARG A 132 14.57 -18.71 -26.61
CA ARG A 132 14.64 -19.81 -27.60
C ARG A 132 15.96 -19.80 -28.38
N GLU A 133 16.56 -18.62 -28.58
CA GLU A 133 17.89 -18.46 -29.17
C GLU A 133 19.04 -18.72 -28.17
N LYS A 134 18.72 -19.16 -26.92
CA LYS A 134 19.67 -19.38 -25.82
C LYS A 134 20.46 -18.13 -25.38
N LYS A 135 19.97 -16.94 -25.73
CA LYS A 135 20.53 -15.66 -25.27
C LYS A 135 19.91 -15.30 -23.91
N PHE A 136 20.32 -16.03 -22.88
CA PHE A 136 19.64 -15.98 -21.58
C PHE A 136 19.81 -14.62 -20.86
N GLU A 137 20.96 -13.96 -20.97
CA GLU A 137 21.17 -12.63 -20.39
C GLU A 137 20.27 -11.57 -21.04
N GLU A 138 20.17 -11.58 -22.37
CA GLU A 138 19.25 -10.69 -23.10
C GLU A 138 17.78 -10.97 -22.73
N ALA A 139 17.42 -12.25 -22.61
CA ALA A 139 16.09 -12.65 -22.18
C ALA A 139 15.77 -12.14 -20.75
N LEU A 140 16.73 -12.20 -19.82
CA LEU A 140 16.56 -11.67 -18.46
C LEU A 140 16.26 -10.17 -18.45
N ASP A 141 17.01 -9.40 -19.23
CA ASP A 141 16.81 -7.94 -19.33
C ASP A 141 15.44 -7.62 -19.90
N LEU A 142 15.02 -8.35 -20.95
CA LEU A 142 13.72 -8.15 -21.57
C LEU A 142 12.57 -8.55 -20.65
N TYR A 143 12.68 -9.68 -19.93
CA TYR A 143 11.67 -10.05 -18.92
C TYR A 143 11.61 -9.04 -17.77
N SER A 144 12.75 -8.52 -17.33
CA SER A 144 12.78 -7.51 -16.26
C SER A 144 12.10 -6.21 -16.70
N LYS A 145 12.33 -5.76 -17.93
CA LYS A 145 11.61 -4.61 -18.52
C LYS A 145 10.10 -4.88 -18.65
N ALA A 146 9.70 -6.11 -19.02
CA ALA A 146 8.28 -6.48 -19.08
C ALA A 146 7.62 -6.41 -17.69
N ILE A 147 8.33 -6.87 -16.65
CA ILE A 147 7.86 -6.79 -15.24
C ILE A 147 7.71 -5.34 -14.79
N ASP A 148 8.62 -4.44 -15.18
CA ASP A 148 8.51 -3.03 -14.83
C ASP A 148 7.27 -2.35 -15.44
N GLU A 149 6.83 -2.79 -16.62
CA GLU A 149 5.57 -2.35 -17.22
C GLU A 149 4.35 -2.95 -16.50
N THR A 150 4.38 -4.25 -16.17
CA THR A 150 3.31 -4.97 -15.48
C THR A 150 3.83 -5.89 -14.37
N ARG A 151 3.73 -5.42 -13.12
CA ARG A 151 4.21 -6.13 -11.92
C ARG A 151 3.24 -7.17 -11.36
N ASP A 152 2.06 -7.28 -11.95
CA ASP A 152 0.95 -8.13 -11.52
C ASP A 152 0.86 -9.45 -12.32
N SER A 153 1.86 -9.76 -13.15
CA SER A 153 1.88 -10.97 -13.97
C SER A 153 2.83 -12.03 -13.40
N ALA A 154 2.29 -13.04 -12.72
CA ALA A 154 3.06 -14.16 -12.19
C ALA A 154 3.85 -14.91 -13.29
N LEU A 155 3.27 -15.05 -14.49
CA LEU A 155 3.92 -15.69 -15.64
C LEU A 155 5.24 -15.01 -16.04
N LEU A 156 5.38 -13.70 -15.85
CA LEU A 156 6.65 -13.02 -16.16
C LEU A 156 7.75 -13.41 -15.17
N PHE A 157 7.40 -13.52 -13.89
CA PHE A 157 8.33 -13.99 -12.86
C PHE A 157 8.70 -15.46 -13.07
N GLU A 158 7.75 -16.33 -13.41
CA GLU A 158 8.02 -17.75 -13.71
C GLU A 158 8.97 -17.90 -14.91
N ASN A 159 8.75 -17.16 -16.00
CA ASN A 159 9.61 -17.23 -17.17
C ASN A 159 11.02 -16.64 -16.90
N ARG A 160 11.11 -15.60 -16.07
CA ARG A 160 12.40 -15.06 -15.64
C ARG A 160 13.14 -16.02 -14.70
N ALA A 161 12.43 -16.70 -13.79
CA ALA A 161 12.98 -17.76 -12.95
C ALA A 161 13.53 -18.91 -13.78
N LEU A 162 12.81 -19.36 -14.81
CA LEU A 162 13.28 -20.37 -15.75
C LEU A 162 14.56 -19.90 -16.47
N THR A 163 14.65 -18.63 -16.82
CA THR A 163 15.86 -18.05 -17.44
C THR A 163 17.03 -18.02 -16.45
N TYR A 164 16.80 -17.68 -15.18
CA TYR A 164 17.82 -17.77 -14.13
C TYR A 164 18.29 -19.20 -13.89
N LEU A 165 17.41 -20.21 -14.05
CA LEU A 165 17.79 -21.62 -13.93
C LEU A 165 18.81 -22.03 -15.00
N HIS A 166 18.63 -21.57 -16.24
CA HIS A 166 19.61 -21.81 -17.32
C HIS A 166 20.96 -21.11 -17.11
N LEU A 167 20.99 -20.08 -16.28
CA LEU A 167 22.20 -19.37 -15.87
C LEU A 167 22.76 -19.83 -14.52
N GLU A 168 22.17 -20.89 -13.93
CA GLU A 168 22.57 -21.46 -12.64
C GLU A 168 22.51 -20.46 -11.46
N LEU A 169 21.67 -19.42 -11.58
CA LEU A 169 21.48 -18.38 -10.56
C LEU A 169 20.36 -18.74 -9.58
N PHE A 170 20.51 -19.86 -8.87
CA PHE A 170 19.47 -20.48 -8.03
C PHE A 170 18.85 -19.54 -6.97
N GLN A 171 19.65 -18.68 -6.35
CA GLN A 171 19.16 -17.70 -5.36
C GLN A 171 18.14 -16.72 -5.95
N ARG A 172 18.27 -16.39 -7.24
CA ARG A 172 17.32 -15.51 -7.94
C ARG A 172 16.07 -16.26 -8.39
N VAL A 173 16.21 -17.54 -8.73
CA VAL A 173 15.08 -18.43 -9.04
C VAL A 173 14.10 -18.46 -7.87
N VAL A 174 14.59 -18.70 -6.64
CA VAL A 174 13.75 -18.76 -5.44
C VAL A 174 12.97 -17.45 -5.23
N LYS A 175 13.64 -16.30 -5.36
CA LYS A 175 12.99 -14.98 -5.20
C LYS A 175 11.89 -14.74 -6.23
N ASP A 176 12.11 -15.12 -7.50
CA ASP A 176 11.10 -14.97 -8.54
C ASP A 176 9.93 -15.95 -8.34
N CYS A 177 10.19 -17.18 -7.86
CA CYS A 177 9.15 -18.13 -7.49
C CYS A 177 8.30 -17.63 -6.31
N GLU A 178 8.92 -17.06 -5.27
CA GLU A 178 8.20 -16.43 -4.15
C GLU A 178 7.32 -15.26 -4.62
N SER A 179 7.86 -14.42 -5.51
CA SER A 179 7.12 -13.31 -6.10
C SER A 179 5.93 -13.78 -6.92
N ALA A 180 6.11 -14.82 -7.74
CA ALA A 180 5.04 -15.44 -8.52
C ALA A 180 3.95 -16.03 -7.61
N LEU A 181 4.33 -16.76 -6.55
CA LEU A 181 3.40 -17.32 -5.57
C LEU A 181 2.63 -16.24 -4.81
N GLY A 182 3.27 -15.12 -4.46
CA GLY A 182 2.59 -13.98 -3.83
C GLY A 182 1.50 -13.36 -4.71
N LEU A 183 1.69 -13.36 -6.03
CA LEU A 183 0.69 -12.89 -7.00
C LEU A 183 -0.40 -13.94 -7.27
N ASN A 184 -0.02 -15.21 -7.26
CA ASN A 184 -0.86 -16.37 -7.55
C ASN A 184 -1.41 -17.06 -6.28
N ALA A 185 -1.44 -16.38 -5.12
CA ALA A 185 -1.88 -16.98 -3.86
C ALA A 185 -3.33 -17.56 -3.87
N ASN A 186 -4.09 -17.32 -4.94
CA ASN A 186 -5.43 -17.87 -5.18
C ASN A 186 -5.51 -18.98 -6.25
N SER A 187 -4.40 -19.45 -6.84
CA SER A 187 -4.41 -20.49 -7.90
C SER A 187 -4.01 -21.90 -7.43
N LEU A 188 -3.64 -22.07 -6.15
CA LEU A 188 -3.56 -23.39 -5.53
C LEU A 188 -4.96 -23.83 -5.07
N LYS A 189 -5.70 -24.49 -5.97
CA LYS A 189 -6.88 -25.30 -5.63
C LYS A 189 -6.64 -26.75 -6.01
#